data_AF-A0A139A8P1-F1
#
_entry.id   AF-A0A139A8P1-F1
#
_cell.length_a   1.000
_cell.length_b   1.000
_cell.length_c   1.000
_cell.angle_alpha   90.00
_cell.angle_beta   90.00
_cell.angle_gamma   90.00
#
_symmetry.space_group_name_H-M   'P 1'
#
loop_
_entity.id
_entity.type
_entity.pdbx_description
1 polymer ?
#
loop_
_entity_poly.entity_id
_entity_poly.type
_entity_poly.pdbx_seq_one_letter_code
_entity_poly.pdbx_strand_id
1 'polypeptide(L)'
;GGWYPWGRVPTLYREFWIRFATIVRATAPITSLIWSPTISDSYPYDLRKVPANGSADMALLDTNGNGILDGEDDPYAAYWPGDEWVGEC
;
A
#
# COMPACT_ATOMS: atom_id res chain seq x y z
N GLY A 1 -5.29 4.53 5.06
CA GLY A 1 -5.22 5.43 6.23
C GLY A 1 -5.26 4.67 7.53
N GLY A 2 -4.79 5.29 8.62
CA GLY A 2 -4.57 4.68 9.95
C GLY A 2 -5.82 4.18 10.69
N TRP A 3 -7.01 4.38 10.12
CA TRP A 3 -8.30 3.87 10.62
C TRP A 3 -8.38 2.33 10.62
N TYR A 4 -7.71 1.66 9.67
CA TYR A 4 -7.64 0.20 9.67
C TYR A 4 -6.31 -0.30 10.28
N PRO A 5 -6.31 -1.44 10.99
CA PRO A 5 -5.06 -2.06 11.51
C PRO A 5 -4.00 -2.31 10.43
N TRP A 6 -4.41 -2.64 9.21
CA TRP A 6 -3.52 -2.87 8.06
C TRP A 6 -3.14 -1.60 7.29
N GLY A 7 -3.73 -0.45 7.64
CA GLY A 7 -3.63 0.79 6.85
C GLY A 7 -2.29 1.52 6.92
N ARG A 8 -1.28 0.97 7.62
CA ARG A 8 0.10 1.48 7.78
C ARG A 8 1.17 0.38 7.72
N VAL A 9 0.82 -0.75 7.12
CA VAL A 9 1.72 -1.91 6.97
C VAL A 9 1.88 -2.23 5.48
N PRO A 10 2.48 -1.33 4.67
CA PRO A 10 2.62 -1.49 3.22
C PRO A 10 3.33 -2.79 2.82
N THR A 11 4.30 -3.24 3.61
CA THR A 11 5.01 -4.51 3.35
C THR A 11 4.03 -5.69 3.29
N LEU A 12 3.23 -5.87 4.34
CA LEU A 12 2.25 -6.94 4.44
C LEU A 12 1.12 -6.79 3.42
N TYR A 13 0.69 -5.56 3.13
CA TYR A 13 -0.31 -5.31 2.10
C TYR A 13 0.16 -5.82 0.73
N ARG A 14 1.39 -5.47 0.33
CA ARG A 14 1.95 -5.87 -0.97
C ARG A 14 2.12 -7.38 -1.06
N GLU A 15 2.67 -8.02 -0.01
CA GLU A 15 2.81 -9.48 0.05
C GLU A 15 1.46 -10.18 -0.10
N PHE A 16 0.45 -9.71 0.64
CA PHE A 16 -0.89 -10.27 0.57
C PHE A 16 -1.52 -10.08 -0.81
N TRP A 17 -1.41 -8.89 -1.40
CA TRP A 17 -1.95 -8.60 -2.73
C TRP A 17 -1.38 -9.54 -3.78
N ILE A 18 -0.06 -9.69 -3.82
CA ILE A 18 0.64 -10.56 -4.77
C ILE A 18 0.16 -12.00 -4.63
N ARG A 19 0.05 -12.50 -3.39
CA ARG A 19 -0.47 -13.85 -3.11
C ARG A 19 -1.92 -14.01 -3.57
N PHE A 20 -2.76 -13.03 -3.29
CA PHE A 20 -4.17 -13.04 -3.68
C PHE A 20 -4.32 -13.02 -5.21
N ALA A 21 -3.63 -12.12 -5.89
CA ALA A 21 -3.60 -12.03 -7.35
C ALA A 21 -3.15 -13.34 -7.99
N THR A 22 -2.12 -13.99 -7.44
CA THR A 22 -1.64 -15.30 -7.91
C THR A 22 -2.75 -16.36 -7.85
N ILE A 23 -3.51 -16.40 -6.75
CA ILE A 23 -4.60 -17.37 -6.57
C ILE A 23 -5.77 -17.07 -7.51
N VAL A 24 -6.18 -15.81 -7.64
CA VAL A 24 -7.29 -15.42 -8.52
C VAL A 24 -6.97 -15.75 -9.98
N ARG A 25 -5.76 -15.45 -10.45
CA ARG A 25 -5.29 -15.84 -11.79
C ARG A 25 -5.41 -17.34 -12.03
N ALA A 26 -5.01 -18.15 -11.06
CA ALA A 26 -5.07 -19.61 -11.18
C ALA A 26 -6.50 -20.18 -11.14
N THR A 27 -7.46 -19.47 -10.55
CA THR A 27 -8.78 -20.04 -10.21
C THR A 27 -9.97 -19.36 -10.90
N ALA A 28 -9.80 -18.13 -11.37
CA ALA A 28 -10.84 -17.30 -11.99
C ALA A 28 -10.26 -16.45 -13.13
N PRO A 29 -9.83 -17.07 -14.25
CA PRO A 29 -9.12 -16.41 -15.36
C PRO A 29 -9.98 -15.44 -16.20
N ILE A 30 -11.26 -15.27 -15.87
CA ILE A 30 -12.17 -14.31 -16.52
C ILE A 30 -12.53 -13.20 -15.52
N THR A 31 -11.54 -12.76 -14.75
CA THR A 31 -11.69 -11.68 -13.78
C THR A 31 -10.57 -10.67 -13.95
N SER A 32 -10.77 -9.47 -13.42
CA SER A 32 -9.73 -8.44 -13.38
C SER A 32 -9.57 -7.97 -11.95
N LEU A 33 -8.33 -7.77 -11.52
CA LEU A 33 -8.01 -7.18 -10.21
C LEU A 33 -7.78 -5.69 -10.38
N ILE A 34 -8.60 -4.88 -9.72
CA ILE A 34 -8.50 -3.42 -9.75
C ILE A 34 -7.90 -2.93 -8.43
N TRP A 35 -6.77 -2.22 -8.51
CA TRP A 35 -6.19 -1.53 -7.36
C TRP A 35 -6.84 -0.14 -7.22
N SER A 36 -7.53 0.09 -6.10
CA SER A 36 -8.36 1.28 -5.88
C SER A 36 -8.05 1.92 -4.51
N PRO A 37 -7.06 2.82 -4.44
CA PRO A 37 -6.68 3.47 -3.18
C PRO A 37 -7.69 4.56 -2.80
N THR A 38 -7.62 5.01 -1.54
CA THR A 38 -8.35 6.20 -1.07
C THR A 38 -7.76 7.48 -1.67
N ILE A 39 -8.55 8.54 -1.79
CA ILE A 39 -8.08 9.85 -2.29
C ILE A 39 -6.89 10.40 -1.45
N SER A 40 -5.92 10.99 -2.14
CA SER A 40 -4.65 11.49 -1.61
C SER A 40 -4.78 12.67 -0.66
N ASP A 41 -5.82 13.50 -0.81
CA ASP A 41 -6.02 14.77 -0.09
C ASP A 41 -5.98 14.65 1.44
N SER A 42 -6.12 13.44 1.94
CA SER A 42 -6.07 13.17 3.37
C SER A 42 -4.75 12.60 3.86
N TYR A 43 -3.73 12.35 3.02
CA TYR A 43 -2.41 11.88 3.46
C TYR A 43 -1.67 12.94 4.31
N PRO A 44 -0.93 12.57 5.39
CA PRO A 44 -0.59 11.24 5.92
C PRO A 44 -1.70 10.56 6.73
N TYR A 45 -2.95 11.02 6.56
CA TYR A 45 -4.13 10.66 7.31
C TYR A 45 -4.00 11.12 8.77
N ASP A 46 -4.69 10.46 9.70
CA ASP A 46 -4.43 10.68 11.11
C ASP A 46 -3.06 10.11 11.53
N LEU A 47 -2.49 10.56 12.65
CA LEU A 47 -1.20 10.07 13.16
C LEU A 47 -1.32 8.78 13.99
N ARG A 48 -2.37 7.97 13.84
CA ARG A 48 -2.51 6.72 14.61
C ARG A 48 -1.69 5.61 13.98
N LYS A 49 -1.01 4.81 14.79
CA LYS A 49 -0.25 3.63 14.33
C LYS A 49 0.84 3.97 13.30
N VAL A 50 1.49 5.14 13.44
CA VAL A 50 2.71 5.44 12.65
C VAL A 50 3.71 4.33 12.96
N PRO A 51 4.33 3.68 11.95
CA PRO A 51 5.39 2.72 12.20
C PRO A 51 6.57 3.36 12.91
N ALA A 52 7.37 2.58 13.62
CA ALA A 52 8.56 3.11 14.28
C ALA A 52 9.58 3.59 13.25
N ASN A 53 10.32 4.66 13.56
CA ASN A 53 11.44 5.12 12.74
C ASN A 53 12.45 3.99 12.54
N GLY A 54 12.92 3.82 11.30
CA GLY A 54 13.81 2.73 10.91
C GLY A 54 13.14 1.38 10.65
N SER A 55 11.82 1.25 10.84
CA SER A 55 11.08 0.08 10.37
C SER A 55 10.99 0.06 8.84
N ALA A 56 10.85 -1.13 8.25
CA ALA A 56 10.66 -1.28 6.81
C ALA A 56 9.40 -0.56 6.30
N ASP A 57 8.32 -0.58 7.09
CA ASP A 57 7.09 0.13 6.74
C ASP A 57 7.26 1.65 6.78
N MET A 58 8.00 2.19 7.76
CA MET A 58 8.33 3.62 7.77
C MET A 58 9.15 4.00 6.54
N ALA A 59 10.18 3.22 6.20
CA ALA A 59 11.02 3.49 5.03
C ALA A 59 10.27 3.41 3.68
N LEU A 60 9.12 2.72 3.63
CA LEU A 60 8.26 2.70 2.45
C LEU A 60 7.27 3.87 2.41
N LEU A 61 6.78 4.32 3.58
CA LEU A 61 5.82 5.42 3.70
C LEU A 61 6.49 6.79 3.58
N ASP A 62 7.72 6.92 4.09
CA ASP A 62 8.57 8.11 3.98
C ASP A 62 9.29 8.10 2.64
N THR A 63 8.57 8.49 1.60
CA THR A 63 9.01 8.41 0.21
C THR A 63 9.98 9.54 -0.15
N ASN A 64 9.95 10.64 0.59
CA ASN A 64 10.92 11.73 0.43
C ASN A 64 12.19 11.54 1.28
N GLY A 65 12.16 10.62 2.25
CA GLY A 65 13.30 10.22 3.08
C GLY A 65 13.68 11.22 4.17
N ASN A 66 12.75 12.08 4.59
CA ASN A 66 12.99 13.15 5.56
C ASN A 66 12.80 12.68 7.03
N GLY A 67 12.35 11.44 7.24
CA GLY A 67 12.11 10.83 8.54
C GLY A 67 10.74 11.17 9.16
N ILE A 68 9.86 11.84 8.43
CA ILE A 68 8.55 12.33 8.85
C ILE A 68 7.53 11.96 7.78
N LEU A 69 6.34 11.49 8.19
CA LEU A 69 5.25 11.31 7.25
C LEU A 69 4.49 12.62 7.09
N ASP A 70 4.47 13.18 5.89
CA ASP A 70 3.84 14.46 5.59
C ASP A 70 3.25 14.51 4.18
N GLY A 71 2.75 15.68 3.77
CA GLY A 71 2.11 15.85 2.46
C GLY A 71 3.10 15.85 1.28
N GLU A 72 4.40 15.82 1.53
CA GLU A 72 5.43 15.71 0.48
C GLU A 72 5.72 14.25 0.10
N ASP A 73 5.16 13.29 0.84
CA ASP A 73 5.22 11.89 0.47
C ASP A 73 4.23 11.53 -0.64
N ASP A 74 4.60 10.55 -1.47
CA ASP A 74 3.67 9.89 -2.36
C ASP A 74 2.69 9.02 -1.54
N PRO A 75 1.38 9.33 -1.55
CA PRO A 75 0.39 8.65 -0.72
C PRO A 75 0.07 7.22 -1.18
N TYR A 76 0.61 6.80 -2.32
CA TYR A 76 0.27 5.60 -3.07
C TYR A 76 1.44 4.65 -3.25
N ALA A 77 2.65 5.18 -3.47
CA ALA A 77 3.83 4.41 -3.83
C ALA A 77 4.11 3.24 -2.88
N ALA A 78 3.95 3.45 -1.56
CA ALA A 78 4.15 2.43 -0.54
C ALA A 78 3.24 1.19 -0.73
N TYR A 79 2.04 1.38 -1.28
CA TYR A 79 1.01 0.35 -1.43
C TYR A 79 0.89 -0.20 -2.85
N TRP A 80 1.60 0.37 -3.82
CA TRP A 80 1.57 -0.07 -5.20
C TRP A 80 2.17 -1.48 -5.31
N PRO A 81 1.41 -2.50 -5.78
CA PRO A 81 1.92 -3.87 -5.86
C PRO A 81 2.81 -4.10 -7.09
N GLY A 82 2.71 -3.27 -8.13
CA GLY A 82 3.37 -3.46 -9.43
C GLY A 82 2.36 -3.62 -10.56
N ASP A 83 2.73 -3.20 -11.76
CA ASP A 83 1.88 -3.29 -12.96
C ASP A 83 1.46 -4.74 -13.24
N GLU A 84 2.36 -5.69 -13.00
CA GLU A 84 2.14 -7.10 -13.25
C GLU A 84 1.09 -7.73 -12.32
N TRP A 85 0.71 -7.05 -11.24
CA TRP A 85 -0.26 -7.56 -10.24
C TRP A 85 -1.61 -6.84 -10.29
N VAL A 86 -1.82 -5.97 -11.27
CA VAL A 86 -3.06 -5.22 -11.48
C VAL A 86 -3.56 -5.44 -12.90
N GLY A 87 -4.87 -5.50 -13.07
CA GLY A 87 -5.50 -5.70 -14.37
C GLY A 87 -5.89 -7.16 -14.63
N GLU A 88 -5.73 -7.58 -15.88
CA GLU A 88 -6.21 -8.88 -16.35
C GLU A 88 -5.49 -10.05 -15.66
N CYS A 89 -6.23 -11.15 -15.53
CA CYS A 89 -5.80 -12.36 -14.84
C CYS A 89 -5.72 -13.55 -15.78
#